data_AF-A0A3B0RF93-F1
#
_entry.id   AF-A0A3B0RF93-F1
#
_cell.length_a   1.000
_cell.length_b   1.000
_cell.length_c   1.000
_cell.angle_alpha   90.00
_cell.angle_beta   90.00
_cell.angle_gamma   90.00
#
_symmetry.space_group_name_H-M   'P 1'
#
loop_
_entity.id
_entity.type
_entity.pdbx_description
1 polymer ?
#
loop_
_entity_poly.entity_id
_entity_poly.type
_entity_poly.pdbx_seq_one_letter_code
_entity_poly.pdbx_strand_id
1 'polypeptide(L)'
;MKIKTIIIICFLVLLNSCIVKSLQPFYTEESIAFQKYFVGEWKDNKNSNWEVVSLKEEFKKDNKDQSELSAEDKEIFEKYKDGYLVTYTKKEKEAVFIAMPFKIGDQVFMDFIPFDYENLSNDLVSQHLLKTHSVAKFDVLEENKEVKISWLDEDRLKSLYDNNQIQLKHEVIGLDEAFVLTASSEELYEFLKKYMASNIKDKWKSSNEYTLKRSDAKP
;
A
#
# COMPACT_ATOMS: atom_id res chain seq x y z
N MET A 1 17.67 42.88 -21.93
CA MET A 1 18.11 41.55 -22.40
C MET A 1 16.90 40.82 -22.94
N LYS A 2 17.00 40.27 -24.16
CA LYS A 2 15.90 39.64 -24.89
C LYS A 2 15.39 38.43 -24.11
N ILE A 3 14.13 38.48 -23.70
CA ILE A 3 13.37 37.33 -23.18
C ILE A 3 13.37 36.30 -24.30
N LYS A 4 14.22 35.27 -24.18
CA LYS A 4 14.08 34.08 -24.99
C LYS A 4 12.88 33.34 -24.43
N THR A 5 11.75 33.48 -25.12
CA THR A 5 10.59 32.60 -24.99
C THR A 5 11.06 31.17 -25.23
N ILE A 6 11.46 30.48 -24.17
CA ILE A 6 11.62 29.03 -24.21
C ILE A 6 10.20 28.50 -24.06
N ILE A 7 9.62 28.15 -25.19
CA ILE A 7 8.45 27.28 -25.28
C ILE A 7 8.89 25.94 -24.68
N ILE A 8 8.69 25.76 -23.36
CA ILE A 8 8.69 24.44 -22.72
C ILE A 8 7.29 23.88 -22.97
N ILE A 9 7.08 23.38 -24.18
CA ILE A 9 5.94 22.53 -24.50
C ILE A 9 6.49 21.11 -24.63
N CYS A 10 5.80 20.18 -23.95
CA CYS A 10 5.94 18.73 -24.06
C CYS A 10 7.15 18.07 -23.39
N PHE A 11 7.16 18.07 -22.06
CA PHE A 11 7.50 16.87 -21.28
C PHE A 11 6.73 16.86 -19.94
N LEU A 12 5.41 17.09 -20.01
CA LEU A 12 4.47 16.63 -18.97
C LEU A 12 4.31 15.12 -19.13
N VAL A 13 5.40 14.37 -18.98
CA VAL A 13 5.32 12.92 -18.85
C VAL A 13 4.89 12.65 -17.43
N LEU A 14 3.57 12.58 -17.28
CA LEU A 14 2.84 11.59 -16.47
C LEU A 14 3.66 11.11 -15.26
N LEU A 15 3.70 11.92 -14.20
CA LEU A 15 3.92 11.42 -12.85
C LEU A 15 2.64 10.71 -12.36
N ASN A 16 2.00 9.93 -13.24
CA ASN A 16 0.87 9.10 -12.85
C ASN A 16 1.43 8.09 -11.85
N SER A 17 0.91 8.18 -10.62
CA SER A 17 1.16 7.16 -9.62
C SER A 17 0.71 5.84 -10.22
N CYS A 18 1.64 4.90 -10.37
CA CYS A 18 1.35 3.56 -10.87
C CYS A 18 0.64 2.69 -9.80
N ILE A 19 0.14 3.32 -8.73
CA ILE A 19 -0.54 2.70 -7.58
C ILE A 19 -1.75 3.57 -7.23
N VAL A 20 -2.92 2.94 -7.12
CA VAL A 20 -4.15 3.59 -6.64
C VAL A 20 -3.97 4.11 -5.23
N LYS A 21 -4.43 5.34 -5.00
CA LYS A 21 -4.50 5.97 -3.68
C LYS A 21 -5.94 6.06 -3.21
N SER A 22 -6.16 5.79 -1.93
CA SER A 22 -7.46 5.95 -1.27
C SER A 22 -7.30 6.71 0.05
N LEU A 23 -8.28 7.54 0.39
CA LEU A 23 -8.38 8.14 1.72
C LEU A 23 -8.88 7.14 2.78
N GLN A 24 -9.51 6.05 2.36
CA GLN A 24 -10.09 5.03 3.22
C GLN A 24 -9.44 3.66 2.97
N PRO A 25 -9.36 2.78 3.98
CA PRO A 25 -8.89 1.41 3.82
C PRO A 25 -9.72 0.59 2.81
N PHE A 26 -9.08 -0.37 2.16
CA PHE A 26 -9.73 -1.31 1.23
C PHE A 26 -10.36 -2.55 1.91
N TYR A 27 -10.39 -2.57 3.24
CA TYR A 27 -10.84 -3.69 4.07
C TYR A 27 -11.90 -3.25 5.09
N THR A 28 -12.71 -4.21 5.54
CA THR A 28 -13.56 -4.06 6.72
C THR A 28 -12.91 -4.79 7.91
N GLU A 29 -13.26 -4.41 9.14
CA GLU A 29 -12.72 -5.06 10.35
C GLU A 29 -12.91 -6.59 10.34
N GLU A 30 -14.09 -7.05 9.92
CA GLU A 30 -14.42 -8.48 9.84
C GLU A 30 -13.61 -9.24 8.78
N SER A 31 -13.05 -8.53 7.79
CA SER A 31 -12.27 -9.15 6.71
C SER A 31 -10.79 -9.33 7.06
N ILE A 32 -10.32 -8.74 8.17
CA ILE A 32 -8.92 -8.80 8.60
C ILE A 32 -8.52 -10.26 8.87
N ALA A 33 -7.39 -10.66 8.30
CA ALA A 33 -6.92 -12.04 8.36
C ALA A 33 -5.39 -12.09 8.40
N PHE A 34 -4.82 -12.04 9.61
CA PHE A 34 -3.37 -12.10 9.81
C PHE A 34 -2.73 -13.37 9.23
N GLN A 35 -1.56 -13.20 8.62
CA GLN A 35 -0.79 -14.23 7.92
C GLN A 35 0.60 -14.39 8.57
N LYS A 36 0.70 -15.28 9.55
CA LYS A 36 1.94 -15.51 10.31
C LYS A 36 3.16 -15.82 9.43
N TYR A 37 2.96 -16.50 8.30
CA TYR A 37 4.04 -16.85 7.39
C TYR A 37 4.67 -15.65 6.69
N PHE A 38 4.07 -14.45 6.72
CA PHE A 38 4.67 -13.26 6.10
C PHE A 38 5.73 -12.61 6.99
N VAL A 39 5.71 -12.86 8.30
CA VAL A 39 6.68 -12.31 9.25
C VAL A 39 8.09 -12.83 8.98
N GLY A 40 9.08 -11.93 8.97
CA GLY A 40 10.51 -12.19 8.83
C GLY A 40 11.13 -11.41 7.67
N GLU A 41 12.31 -11.86 7.23
CA GLU A 41 13.09 -11.15 6.22
C GLU A 41 12.88 -11.71 4.81
N TRP A 42 12.79 -10.79 3.85
CA TRP A 42 12.61 -11.10 2.44
C TRP A 42 13.50 -10.25 1.55
N LYS A 43 13.85 -10.80 0.40
CA LYS A 43 14.52 -10.11 -0.69
C LYS A 43 13.63 -10.08 -1.91
N ASP A 44 13.48 -8.90 -2.51
CA ASP A 44 12.70 -8.77 -3.74
C ASP A 44 13.51 -9.02 -5.01
N ASN A 45 12.79 -9.24 -6.11
CA ASN A 45 13.33 -9.38 -7.46
C ASN A 45 13.99 -8.10 -8.03
N LYS A 46 14.02 -6.99 -7.27
CA LYS A 46 14.64 -5.71 -7.61
C LYS A 46 15.87 -5.42 -6.72
N ASN A 47 16.34 -6.42 -5.96
CA ASN A 47 17.47 -6.36 -5.02
C ASN A 47 17.27 -5.38 -3.86
N SER A 48 16.04 -5.24 -3.38
CA SER A 48 15.70 -4.53 -2.15
C SER A 48 15.37 -5.52 -1.03
N ASN A 49 15.57 -5.11 0.21
CA ASN A 49 15.28 -5.91 1.39
C ASN A 49 13.97 -5.47 2.01
N TRP A 50 13.24 -6.43 2.57
CA TRP A 50 11.98 -6.23 3.26
C TRP A 50 12.06 -6.93 4.61
N GLU A 51 11.90 -6.17 5.69
CA GLU A 51 11.74 -6.70 7.03
C GLU A 51 10.27 -6.56 7.43
N VAL A 52 9.66 -7.67 7.87
CA VAL A 52 8.25 -7.73 8.21
C VAL A 52 8.11 -8.23 9.64
N VAL A 53 7.57 -7.39 10.52
CA VAL A 53 7.28 -7.75 11.91
C VAL A 53 5.80 -7.59 12.21
N SER A 54 5.27 -8.37 13.17
CA SER A 54 3.91 -8.15 13.67
C SER A 54 3.87 -6.84 14.45
N LEU A 55 2.96 -5.94 14.08
CA LEU A 55 2.81 -4.65 14.76
C LEU A 55 2.52 -4.87 16.25
N LYS A 56 1.63 -5.80 16.58
CA LYS A 56 1.34 -6.17 17.98
C LYS A 56 2.55 -6.64 18.76
N GLU A 57 3.41 -7.48 18.17
CA GLU A 57 4.59 -7.97 18.88
C GLU A 57 5.65 -6.87 19.01
N GLU A 58 5.77 -5.98 18.03
CA GLU A 58 6.68 -4.83 18.11
C GLU A 58 6.26 -3.87 19.22
N PHE A 59 4.97 -3.51 19.27
CA PHE A 59 4.43 -2.66 20.35
C PHE A 59 4.66 -3.25 21.75
N LYS A 60 4.60 -4.58 21.91
CA LYS A 60 4.87 -5.26 23.19
C LYS A 60 6.35 -5.24 23.59
N LYS A 61 7.28 -5.19 22.63
CA LYS A 61 8.71 -5.11 22.93
C LYS A 61 9.06 -3.72 23.50
N ASP A 62 8.54 -2.68 22.85
CA ASP A 62 8.84 -1.29 23.20
C ASP A 62 8.09 -0.86 24.47
N ASN A 63 6.87 -1.37 24.68
CA ASN A 63 6.00 -0.97 25.79
C ASN A 63 5.78 -2.14 26.75
N LYS A 64 6.75 -2.38 27.63
CA LYS A 64 6.64 -3.41 28.70
C LYS A 64 5.43 -3.18 29.61
N ASP A 65 4.95 -1.94 29.69
CA ASP A 65 3.71 -1.57 30.37
C ASP A 65 2.77 -0.80 29.43
N GLN A 66 1.71 -1.45 28.96
CA GLN A 66 0.69 -0.84 28.09
C GLN A 66 -0.06 0.31 28.77
N SER A 67 0.02 0.44 30.11
CA SER A 67 -0.64 1.54 30.83
C SER A 67 0.03 2.89 30.59
N GLU A 68 1.31 2.92 30.19
CA GLU A 68 2.08 4.14 29.90
C GLU A 68 1.88 4.70 28.49
N LEU A 69 1.22 3.94 27.61
CA LEU A 69 0.91 4.40 26.25
C LEU A 69 0.02 5.65 26.28
N SER A 70 0.35 6.62 25.42
CA SER A 70 -0.50 7.78 25.18
C SER A 70 -1.88 7.34 24.64
N ALA A 71 -2.90 8.19 24.76
CA ALA A 71 -4.22 7.87 24.21
C ALA A 71 -4.17 7.64 22.68
N GLU A 72 -3.32 8.41 21.99
CA GLU A 72 -3.08 8.33 20.55
C GLU A 72 -2.41 7.00 20.18
N ASP A 73 -1.39 6.57 20.92
CA ASP A 73 -0.72 5.29 20.67
C ASP A 73 -1.65 4.10 20.93
N LYS A 74 -2.54 4.19 21.93
CA LYS A 74 -3.57 3.18 22.19
C LYS A 74 -4.56 3.07 21.03
N GLU A 75 -4.97 4.19 20.45
CA GLU A 75 -5.88 4.20 19.29
C GLU A 75 -5.21 3.57 18.06
N ILE A 76 -3.96 3.95 17.76
CA ILE A 76 -3.16 3.38 16.67
C ILE A 76 -2.99 1.87 16.89
N PHE A 77 -2.63 1.45 18.11
CA PHE A 77 -2.47 0.05 18.45
C PHE A 77 -3.77 -0.72 18.24
N GLU A 78 -4.90 -0.28 18.81
CA GLU A 78 -6.17 -1.00 18.67
C GLU A 78 -6.60 -1.11 17.20
N LYS A 79 -6.36 -0.08 16.39
CA LYS A 79 -6.69 -0.05 14.97
C LYS A 79 -5.81 -0.96 14.10
N TYR A 80 -4.52 -1.09 14.43
CA TYR A 80 -3.54 -1.73 13.54
C TYR A 80 -2.79 -2.93 14.15
N LYS A 81 -3.10 -3.35 15.38
CA LYS A 81 -2.44 -4.49 16.07
C LYS A 81 -2.40 -5.78 15.26
N ASP A 82 -3.43 -6.02 14.43
CA ASP A 82 -3.53 -7.22 13.59
C ASP A 82 -2.88 -7.04 12.20
N GLY A 83 -2.01 -6.03 12.07
CA GLY A 83 -1.19 -5.77 10.89
C GLY A 83 0.30 -6.04 11.09
N TYR A 84 1.08 -5.60 10.10
CA TYR A 84 2.53 -5.65 10.10
C TYR A 84 3.12 -4.25 10.07
N LEU A 85 4.31 -4.12 10.66
CA LEU A 85 5.25 -3.08 10.29
C LEU A 85 6.18 -3.65 9.22
N VAL A 86 6.24 -2.99 8.07
CA VAL A 86 7.00 -3.43 6.90
C VAL A 86 8.06 -2.38 6.58
N THR A 87 9.32 -2.71 6.84
CA THR A 87 10.47 -1.87 6.48
C THR A 87 11.00 -2.30 5.12
N TYR A 88 10.94 -1.41 4.16
CA TYR A 88 11.48 -1.59 2.81
C TYR A 88 12.75 -0.76 2.65
N THR A 89 13.86 -1.44 2.39
CA THR A 89 15.19 -0.82 2.28
C THR A 89 15.76 -1.00 0.88
N LYS A 90 16.02 0.13 0.19
CA LYS A 90 16.62 0.15 -1.14
C LYS A 90 17.75 1.17 -1.21
N LYS A 91 18.97 0.70 -1.47
CA LYS A 91 20.19 1.53 -1.54
C LYS A 91 20.32 2.45 -0.31
N GLU A 92 20.22 1.87 0.88
CA GLU A 92 20.33 2.56 2.17
C GLU A 92 19.22 3.59 2.47
N LYS A 93 18.16 3.64 1.65
CA LYS A 93 16.97 4.43 1.95
C LYS A 93 15.86 3.54 2.47
N GLU A 94 15.32 3.92 3.63
CA GLU A 94 14.24 3.17 4.27
C GLU A 94 12.89 3.86 4.09
N ALA A 95 11.87 3.03 3.90
CA ALA A 95 10.47 3.40 3.97
C ALA A 95 9.73 2.34 4.79
N VAL A 96 9.00 2.80 5.80
CA VAL A 96 8.25 1.97 6.72
C VAL A 96 6.76 2.11 6.41
N PHE A 97 6.07 0.99 6.35
CA PHE A 97 4.64 0.92 6.09
C PHE A 97 3.93 0.14 7.20
N ILE A 98 2.71 0.55 7.54
CA ILE A 98 1.74 -0.37 8.14
C ILE A 98 1.10 -1.14 6.98
N ALA A 99 1.07 -2.47 7.09
CA ALA A 99 0.37 -3.34 6.14
C ALA A 99 -0.72 -4.13 6.87
N MET A 100 -1.97 -3.96 6.47
CA MET A 100 -3.13 -4.63 7.05
C MET A 100 -3.58 -5.80 6.16
N PRO A 101 -3.46 -7.05 6.62
CA PRO A 101 -3.87 -8.21 5.84
C PRO A 101 -5.38 -8.44 5.94
N PHE A 102 -6.01 -8.70 4.81
CA PHE A 102 -7.44 -9.03 4.76
C PHE A 102 -7.75 -10.04 3.66
N LYS A 103 -8.94 -10.63 3.70
CA LYS A 103 -9.38 -11.65 2.75
C LYS A 103 -10.61 -11.25 1.96
N ILE A 104 -10.65 -11.70 0.70
CA ILE A 104 -11.84 -11.72 -0.14
C ILE A 104 -11.98 -13.14 -0.68
N GLY A 105 -12.93 -13.89 -0.12
CA GLY A 105 -12.94 -15.36 -0.30
C GLY A 105 -11.66 -15.97 0.27
N ASP A 106 -10.98 -16.80 -0.51
CA ASP A 106 -9.71 -17.42 -0.12
C ASP A 106 -8.47 -16.57 -0.47
N GLN A 107 -8.64 -15.49 -1.23
CA GLN A 107 -7.54 -14.63 -1.66
C GLN A 107 -7.16 -13.65 -0.55
N VAL A 108 -5.85 -13.54 -0.28
CA VAL A 108 -5.28 -12.54 0.63
C VAL A 108 -4.94 -11.25 -0.13
N PHE A 109 -5.21 -10.14 0.52
CA PHE A 109 -4.83 -8.79 0.13
C PHE A 109 -4.10 -8.09 1.29
N MET A 110 -3.35 -7.06 0.95
CA MET A 110 -2.68 -6.18 1.90
C MET A 110 -3.06 -4.73 1.58
N ASP A 111 -3.52 -4.01 2.59
CA ASP A 111 -3.69 -2.56 2.54
C ASP A 111 -2.45 -1.89 3.17
N PHE A 112 -1.72 -1.11 2.37
CA PHE A 112 -0.48 -0.44 2.76
C PHE A 112 -0.70 1.04 3.04
N ILE A 113 -0.14 1.50 4.16
CA ILE A 113 -0.18 2.88 4.63
C ILE A 113 1.26 3.33 4.93
N PRO A 114 1.77 4.41 4.34
CA PRO A 114 3.07 4.96 4.71
C PRO A 114 3.10 5.34 6.19
N PHE A 115 4.01 4.77 6.96
CA PHE A 115 4.13 5.02 8.40
C PHE A 115 5.25 6.03 8.68
N ASP A 116 6.46 5.71 8.25
CA ASP A 116 7.65 6.54 8.41
C ASP A 116 8.54 6.42 7.16
N TYR A 117 9.24 7.48 6.80
CA TYR A 117 10.13 7.49 5.65
C TYR A 117 11.18 8.60 5.81
N GLU A 118 12.45 8.22 5.64
CA GLU A 118 13.60 9.00 6.11
C GLU A 118 13.89 10.33 5.36
N ASN A 119 12.97 10.86 4.56
CA ASN A 119 13.31 11.92 3.60
C ASN A 119 12.40 13.15 3.60
N LEU A 120 11.60 13.36 4.65
CA LEU A 120 11.02 14.68 4.90
C LEU A 120 11.84 15.39 5.96
N SER A 121 12.96 15.98 5.53
CA SER A 121 13.81 16.79 6.41
C SER A 121 13.14 18.09 6.91
N ASN A 122 11.83 18.26 6.68
CA ASN A 122 11.09 19.47 6.99
C ASN A 122 9.72 19.11 7.55
N ASP A 123 9.55 19.33 8.86
CA ASP A 123 8.33 19.06 9.61
C ASP A 123 7.11 19.83 9.08
N LEU A 124 7.32 21.03 8.53
CA LEU A 124 6.22 21.79 7.95
C LEU A 124 5.70 21.09 6.70
N VAL A 125 6.58 20.55 5.86
CA VAL A 125 6.16 19.79 4.67
C VAL A 125 5.44 18.51 5.08
N SER A 126 5.94 17.79 6.09
CA SER A 126 5.31 16.55 6.53
C SER A 126 3.88 16.75 7.06
N GLN A 127 3.62 17.88 7.73
CA GLN A 127 2.27 18.27 8.18
C GLN A 127 1.27 18.54 7.04
N HIS A 128 1.74 18.75 5.81
CA HIS A 128 0.88 18.96 4.64
C HIS A 128 0.60 17.67 3.85
N LEU A 129 1.17 16.54 4.26
CA LEU A 129 1.03 15.27 3.55
C LEU A 129 -0.05 14.41 4.18
N LEU A 130 -0.95 13.93 3.34
CA LEU A 130 -1.95 12.93 3.72
C LEU A 130 -1.40 11.52 3.46
N LYS A 131 -1.36 10.70 4.50
CA LYS A 131 -1.07 9.27 4.39
C LYS A 131 -2.26 8.59 3.74
N THR A 132 -2.06 8.04 2.54
CA THR A 132 -3.11 7.36 1.78
C THR A 132 -2.94 5.85 1.86
N HIS A 133 -4.03 5.14 1.62
CA HIS A 133 -4.11 3.69 1.53
C HIS A 133 -3.88 3.24 0.09
N SER A 134 -3.21 2.11 -0.06
CA SER A 134 -3.06 1.41 -1.33
C SER A 134 -3.25 -0.08 -1.14
N VAL A 135 -3.90 -0.76 -2.08
CA VAL A 135 -4.15 -2.20 -1.96
C VAL A 135 -3.25 -3.00 -2.90
N ALA A 136 -2.74 -4.11 -2.39
CA ALA A 136 -2.04 -5.11 -3.18
C ALA A 136 -2.66 -6.49 -3.01
N LYS A 137 -2.75 -7.22 -4.12
CA LYS A 137 -3.02 -8.65 -4.13
C LYS A 137 -1.78 -9.39 -3.66
N PHE A 138 -1.99 -10.38 -2.80
CA PHE A 138 -0.92 -11.10 -2.13
C PHE A 138 -1.02 -12.59 -2.46
N ASP A 139 -0.15 -13.07 -3.33
CA ASP A 139 -0.14 -14.44 -3.83
C ASP A 139 1.02 -15.22 -3.21
N VAL A 140 0.68 -16.27 -2.45
CA VAL A 140 1.66 -17.18 -1.86
C VAL A 140 2.07 -18.21 -2.91
N LEU A 141 3.38 -18.38 -3.08
CA LEU A 141 4.00 -19.31 -4.00
C LEU A 141 4.92 -20.27 -3.23
N GLU A 142 5.23 -21.41 -3.84
CA GLU A 142 6.23 -22.38 -3.35
C GLU A 142 6.13 -22.70 -1.83
N GLU A 143 4.94 -23.11 -1.36
CA GLU A 143 4.71 -23.50 0.04
C GLU A 143 5.12 -22.42 1.08
N ASN A 144 4.87 -21.13 0.78
CA ASN A 144 5.18 -19.96 1.62
C ASN A 144 6.66 -19.52 1.61
N LYS A 145 7.48 -20.02 0.68
CA LYS A 145 8.87 -19.53 0.49
C LYS A 145 8.96 -18.30 -0.38
N GLU A 146 7.96 -18.11 -1.24
CA GLU A 146 7.86 -16.99 -2.15
C GLU A 146 6.50 -16.32 -2.01
N VAL A 147 6.50 -15.00 -2.18
CA VAL A 147 5.30 -14.19 -2.17
C VAL A 147 5.37 -13.25 -3.37
N LYS A 148 4.30 -13.20 -4.15
CA LYS A 148 4.10 -12.17 -5.16
C LYS A 148 3.14 -11.12 -4.62
N ILE A 149 3.58 -9.86 -4.65
CA ILE A 149 2.77 -8.70 -4.30
C ILE A 149 2.50 -7.89 -5.57
N SER A 150 1.22 -7.72 -5.90
CA SER A 150 0.74 -7.00 -7.09
C SER A 150 -0.19 -5.86 -6.67
N TRP A 151 0.27 -4.61 -6.80
CA TRP A 151 -0.54 -3.44 -6.44
C TRP A 151 -1.68 -3.22 -7.43
N LEU A 152 -2.79 -2.65 -6.95
CA LEU A 152 -3.85 -2.18 -7.82
C LEU A 152 -3.37 -0.95 -8.59
N ASP A 153 -3.37 -1.08 -9.91
CA ASP A 153 -2.86 -0.09 -10.84
C ASP A 153 -3.87 1.05 -11.09
N GLU A 154 -3.41 2.29 -11.05
CA GLU A 154 -4.26 3.48 -11.20
C GLU A 154 -4.83 3.60 -12.62
N ASP A 155 -4.01 3.34 -13.65
CA ASP A 155 -4.46 3.41 -15.05
C ASP A 155 -5.51 2.33 -15.33
N ARG A 156 -5.37 1.19 -14.65
CA ARG A 156 -6.39 0.15 -14.69
C ARG A 156 -7.72 0.64 -14.14
N LEU A 157 -7.68 1.28 -12.98
CA LEU A 157 -8.89 1.80 -12.34
C LEU A 157 -9.53 2.92 -13.19
N LYS A 158 -8.73 3.86 -13.71
CA LYS A 158 -9.19 4.90 -14.65
C LYS A 158 -9.88 4.29 -15.87
N SER A 159 -9.31 3.24 -16.46
CA SER A 159 -9.92 2.52 -17.58
C SER A 159 -11.30 1.93 -17.23
N LEU A 160 -11.52 1.48 -15.98
CA LEU A 160 -12.84 0.99 -15.55
C LEU A 160 -13.85 2.14 -15.44
N TYR A 161 -13.42 3.33 -15.00
CA TYR A 161 -14.27 4.52 -14.99
C TYR A 161 -14.62 4.99 -16.40
N ASP A 162 -13.64 5.08 -17.29
CA ASP A 162 -13.85 5.52 -18.69
C ASP A 162 -14.85 4.62 -19.44
N ASN A 163 -14.89 3.33 -19.07
CA ASN A 163 -15.80 2.35 -19.62
C ASN A 163 -17.12 2.20 -18.82
N ASN A 164 -17.38 3.08 -17.85
CA ASN A 164 -18.54 3.06 -16.95
C ASN A 164 -18.75 1.71 -16.22
N GLN A 165 -17.67 1.00 -15.91
CA GLN A 165 -17.72 -0.33 -15.28
C GLN A 165 -17.73 -0.27 -13.75
N ILE A 166 -17.38 0.89 -13.18
CA ILE A 166 -17.39 1.14 -11.74
C ILE A 166 -17.96 2.52 -11.43
N GLN A 167 -18.50 2.65 -10.23
CA GLN A 167 -19.03 3.91 -9.69
C GLN A 167 -18.55 4.04 -8.24
N LEU A 168 -17.25 4.20 -8.05
CA LEU A 168 -16.69 4.55 -6.75
C LEU A 168 -16.46 6.06 -6.69
N LYS A 169 -16.70 6.66 -5.52
CA LYS A 169 -16.40 8.07 -5.28
C LYS A 169 -14.89 8.29 -5.39
N HIS A 170 -14.52 9.32 -6.11
CA HIS A 170 -13.15 9.73 -6.35
C HIS A 170 -13.11 11.23 -6.57
N GLU A 171 -11.93 11.80 -6.37
CA GLU A 171 -11.63 13.19 -6.67
C GLU A 171 -10.32 13.26 -7.47
N VAL A 172 -10.20 14.30 -8.28
CA VAL A 172 -8.94 14.66 -8.94
C VAL A 172 -8.46 15.96 -8.30
N ILE A 173 -7.37 15.90 -7.55
CA ILE A 173 -6.93 16.99 -6.67
C ILE A 173 -5.46 17.34 -6.87
N GLY A 174 -5.06 18.53 -6.41
CA GLY A 174 -3.66 18.95 -6.45
C GLY A 174 -3.21 19.49 -7.80
N LEU A 175 -1.98 20.02 -7.82
CA LEU A 175 -1.36 20.57 -9.03
C LEU A 175 -0.93 19.47 -10.02
N ASP A 176 -0.80 18.24 -9.53
CA ASP A 176 -0.45 17.04 -10.27
C ASP A 176 -1.66 16.25 -10.76
N GLU A 177 -2.89 16.77 -10.57
CA GLU A 177 -4.14 16.09 -10.93
C GLU A 177 -4.20 14.66 -10.36
N ALA A 178 -3.83 14.51 -9.09
CA ALA A 178 -3.80 13.23 -8.40
C ALA A 178 -5.20 12.63 -8.33
N PHE A 179 -5.36 11.43 -8.89
CA PHE A 179 -6.56 10.62 -8.74
C PHE A 179 -6.59 9.98 -7.36
N VAL A 180 -7.64 10.25 -6.57
CA VAL A 180 -7.77 9.75 -5.20
C VAL A 180 -9.16 9.20 -4.97
N LEU A 181 -9.25 7.94 -4.51
CA LEU A 181 -10.50 7.34 -4.08
C LEU A 181 -10.96 7.94 -2.74
N THR A 182 -12.25 8.25 -2.69
CA THR A 182 -12.94 8.84 -1.51
C THR A 182 -14.15 8.02 -1.07
N ALA A 183 -14.37 6.86 -1.70
CA ALA A 183 -15.39 5.88 -1.31
C ALA A 183 -15.12 5.34 0.11
N SER A 184 -16.17 4.86 0.79
CA SER A 184 -16.03 4.26 2.13
C SER A 184 -15.30 2.92 2.06
N SER A 185 -14.78 2.44 3.20
CA SER A 185 -14.11 1.14 3.27
C SER A 185 -15.01 -0.02 2.82
N GLU A 186 -16.31 0.05 3.12
CA GLU A 186 -17.30 -0.93 2.68
C GLU A 186 -17.49 -0.90 1.15
N GLU A 187 -17.56 0.29 0.56
CA GLU A 187 -17.67 0.46 -0.89
C GLU A 187 -16.42 -0.06 -1.61
N LEU A 188 -15.22 0.22 -1.07
CA LEU A 188 -13.94 -0.23 -1.59
C LEU A 188 -13.79 -1.75 -1.49
N TYR A 189 -14.15 -2.34 -0.35
CA TYR A 189 -14.11 -3.78 -0.13
C TYR A 189 -15.09 -4.51 -1.06
N GLU A 190 -16.33 -4.04 -1.17
CA GLU A 190 -17.31 -4.61 -2.10
C GLU A 190 -16.92 -4.43 -3.57
N PHE A 191 -16.26 -3.32 -3.92
CA PHE A 191 -15.64 -3.17 -5.22
C PHE A 191 -14.60 -4.26 -5.47
N LEU A 192 -13.65 -4.48 -4.56
CA LEU A 192 -12.61 -5.50 -4.75
C LEU A 192 -13.21 -6.91 -4.89
N LYS A 193 -14.26 -7.22 -4.13
CA LYS A 193 -15.00 -8.48 -4.23
C LYS A 193 -15.64 -8.68 -5.61
N LYS A 194 -16.34 -7.66 -6.13
CA LYS A 194 -16.90 -7.69 -7.49
C LYS A 194 -15.80 -7.73 -8.55
N TYR A 195 -14.73 -6.97 -8.33
CA TYR A 195 -13.57 -6.92 -9.23
C TYR A 195 -12.94 -8.30 -9.33
N MET A 196 -12.72 -9.00 -8.21
CA MET A 196 -12.21 -10.36 -8.16
C MET A 196 -13.12 -11.39 -8.84
N ALA A 197 -14.44 -11.25 -8.70
CA ALA A 197 -15.41 -12.14 -9.34
C ALA A 197 -15.62 -11.90 -10.85
N SER A 198 -15.25 -10.73 -11.38
CA SER A 198 -15.46 -10.38 -12.79
C SER A 198 -14.63 -11.23 -13.77
N ASN A 199 -14.97 -11.22 -15.07
CA ASN A 199 -14.21 -11.90 -16.13
C ASN A 199 -13.15 -11.00 -16.79
N ILE A 200 -12.84 -9.87 -16.18
CA ILE A 200 -11.84 -8.91 -16.65
C ILE A 200 -10.47 -9.64 -16.71
N LYS A 201 -9.80 -9.60 -17.87
CA LYS A 201 -8.46 -10.19 -18.05
C LYS A 201 -7.38 -9.30 -17.46
N ASP A 202 -6.29 -9.87 -16.96
CA ASP A 202 -5.11 -9.11 -16.48
C ASP A 202 -5.41 -8.08 -15.37
N LYS A 203 -6.37 -8.37 -14.48
CA LYS A 203 -6.83 -7.45 -13.41
C LYS A 203 -5.73 -6.85 -12.55
N TRP A 204 -4.69 -7.65 -12.31
CA TRP A 204 -3.60 -7.37 -11.37
C TRP A 204 -2.25 -7.23 -12.08
N LYS A 205 -2.27 -7.10 -13.41
CA LYS A 205 -1.06 -6.76 -14.15
C LYS A 205 -0.70 -5.32 -13.81
N SER A 206 0.37 -5.13 -13.06
CA SER A 206 0.85 -3.82 -12.64
C SER A 206 2.33 -3.64 -13.00
N SER A 207 2.76 -2.40 -13.21
CA SER A 207 4.18 -2.07 -13.25
C SER A 207 4.84 -2.17 -11.86
N ASN A 208 4.05 -2.15 -10.79
CA ASN A 208 4.47 -2.31 -9.40
C ASN A 208 4.17 -3.71 -8.89
N GLU A 209 4.88 -4.69 -9.46
CA GLU A 209 4.90 -6.05 -8.94
C GLU A 209 6.25 -6.33 -8.28
N TYR A 210 6.20 -7.10 -7.19
CA TYR A 210 7.36 -7.56 -6.45
C TYR A 210 7.22 -9.05 -6.18
N THR A 211 8.29 -9.79 -6.41
CA THR A 211 8.39 -11.19 -5.96
C THR A 211 9.41 -11.22 -4.84
N LEU A 212 8.94 -11.56 -3.64
CA LEU A 212 9.70 -11.70 -2.43
C LEU A 212 10.10 -13.15 -2.25
N LYS A 213 11.38 -13.38 -2.00
CA LYS A 213 11.91 -14.67 -1.55
C LYS A 213 12.46 -14.52 -0.15
N ARG A 214 12.26 -15.54 0.67
CA ARG A 214 12.84 -15.60 2.02
C ARG A 214 14.36 -15.40 1.98
N SER A 215 14.90 -14.53 2.83
CA SER A 215 16.35 -14.28 2.87
C SER A 215 17.17 -15.49 3.32
N ASP A 216 16.56 -16.42 4.06
CA ASP A 216 17.15 -17.69 4.51
C ASP A 216 16.90 -18.86 3.53
N ALA A 217 16.11 -18.66 2.47
CA ALA A 217 15.96 -19.65 1.42
C ALA A 217 17.25 -19.71 0.59
N LYS A 218 18.07 -20.73 0.84
CA LYS A 218 19.21 -21.03 -0.03
C LYS A 218 18.72 -21.22 -1.47
N PRO A 219 19.47 -20.72 -2.48
CA PRO A 219 19.17 -20.94 -3.89
C PRO A 219 19.17 -22.43 -4.26
#